data_AF-A0AA88IVF3-F1
#
_entry.id   AF-A0AA88IVF3-F1
#
_cell.length_a   1.000
_cell.length_b   1.000
_cell.length_c   1.000
_cell.angle_alpha   90.00
_cell.angle_beta   90.00
_cell.angle_gamma   90.00
#
_symmetry.space_group_name_H-M   'P 1'
#
loop_
_entity.id
_entity.type
_entity.pdbx_description
1 polymer ?
#
loop_
_entity_poly.entity_id
_entity_poly.type
_entity_poly.pdbx_seq_one_letter_code
_entity_poly.pdbx_strand_id
1 'polypeptide(L)' 'MLKDSETRHISSENQIAELKNQANTKVIFSAAAGGSGTIGPFTKDTTLIYKTVITNIGGAYDSVTGPIHFTR' A
#
# COMPACT_ATOMS: atom_id res chain seq x y z
N MET A 1 -21.77 -35.46 -14.15
CA MET A 1 -22.74 -34.81 -13.23
C MET A 1 -22.10 -34.45 -11.89
N LEU A 2 -21.70 -35.39 -11.03
CA LEU A 2 -21.10 -35.06 -9.72
C LEU A 2 -19.71 -34.39 -9.85
N LYS A 3 -18.81 -34.97 -10.65
CA LYS A 3 -17.47 -34.42 -10.94
C LYS A 3 -17.49 -33.03 -11.55
N ASP A 4 -18.44 -32.77 -12.45
CA ASP A 4 -18.60 -31.45 -13.09
C ASP A 4 -19.11 -30.42 -12.09
N SER A 5 -19.89 -30.84 -11.09
CA SER A 5 -20.35 -29.98 -10.00
C SER A 5 -19.22 -29.63 -9.05
N GLU A 6 -18.40 -30.61 -8.64
CA GLU A 6 -17.21 -30.40 -7.80
C GLU A 6 -16.20 -29.49 -8.48
N THR A 7 -15.95 -29.71 -9.78
CA THR A 7 -14.99 -28.89 -10.55
C THR A 7 -15.43 -27.42 -10.62
N ARG A 8 -16.73 -27.18 -10.85
CA ARG A 8 -17.28 -25.81 -10.84
C ARG A 8 -17.25 -25.18 -9.45
N HIS A 9 -17.44 -25.97 -8.39
CA HIS A 9 -17.34 -25.49 -7.01
C HIS A 9 -15.93 -25.00 -6.71
N ILE A 10 -14.93 -25.83 -6.97
CA ILE A 10 -13.51 -25.49 -6.73
C ILE A 10 -13.11 -24.27 -7.57
N SER A 11 -13.54 -24.21 -8.84
CA SER A 11 -13.27 -23.05 -9.69
C SER A 11 -13.87 -21.76 -9.13
N SER A 12 -15.08 -21.82 -8.58
CA SER A 12 -15.75 -20.67 -7.95
C SER A 12 -15.02 -20.23 -6.67
N GLU A 13 -14.62 -21.18 -5.83
CA GLU A 13 -13.86 -20.89 -4.60
C GLU A 13 -12.51 -20.23 -4.89
N ASN A 14 -11.79 -20.72 -5.91
CA ASN A 14 -10.52 -20.13 -6.33
C ASN A 14 -10.71 -18.70 -6.86
N GLN A 15 -11.72 -18.46 -7.71
CA GLN A 15 -12.03 -17.12 -8.20
C GLN A 15 -12.42 -16.17 -7.05
N ILE A 16 -13.20 -16.65 -6.07
CA ILE A 16 -13.56 -15.86 -4.88
C ILE A 16 -12.31 -15.55 -4.04
N ALA A 17 -11.38 -16.49 -3.88
CA ALA A 17 -10.14 -16.27 -3.16
C ALA A 17 -9.24 -15.23 -3.86
N GLU A 18 -9.12 -15.30 -5.18
CA GLU A 18 -8.38 -14.31 -5.99
C GLU A 18 -9.02 -12.92 -5.91
N LEU A 19 -10.35 -12.82 -6.07
CA LEU A 19 -11.08 -11.56 -5.96
C LEU A 19 -10.96 -10.95 -4.56
N LYS A 20 -11.00 -11.77 -3.49
CA LYS A 20 -10.76 -11.31 -2.12
C LYS A 20 -9.34 -10.79 -1.93
N ASN A 21 -8.35 -11.46 -2.50
CA ASN A 21 -6.96 -10.99 -2.46
C ASN A 21 -6.78 -9.67 -3.22
N GLN A 22 -7.42 -9.50 -4.38
CA GLN A 22 -7.41 -8.23 -5.12
C GLN A 22 -8.16 -7.11 -4.39
N ALA A 23 -9.26 -7.42 -3.71
CA ALA A 23 -10.04 -6.43 -2.96
C ALA A 23 -9.37 -5.99 -1.64
N ASN A 24 -8.37 -6.73 -1.16
CA ASN A 24 -7.66 -6.44 0.08
C ASN A 24 -6.52 -5.41 -0.07
N THR A 25 -6.31 -4.84 -1.26
CA THR A 25 -5.30 -3.80 -1.47
C THR A 25 -5.79 -2.46 -0.91
N LYS A 26 -5.73 -2.31 0.41
CA LYS A 26 -5.95 -1.03 1.09
C LYS A 26 -4.60 -0.38 1.37
N VAL A 27 -4.39 0.81 0.79
CA VAL A 27 -3.25 1.65 1.12
C VAL A 27 -3.71 2.76 2.05
N ILE A 28 -3.09 2.85 3.24
CA ILE A 28 -3.33 3.93 4.21
C ILE A 28 -1.98 4.47 4.66
N PHE A 29 -1.77 5.76 4.45
CA PHE A 29 -0.52 6.43 4.80
C PHE A 29 -0.76 7.68 5.65
N SER A 30 0.03 7.84 6.71
CA SER A 30 0.10 9.06 7.51
C SER A 30 1.52 9.23 8.03
N ALA A 31 2.05 10.45 7.93
CA ALA A 31 3.41 10.78 8.38
C ALA A 31 3.50 12.24 8.84
N ALA A 32 4.51 12.50 9.66
CA ALA A 32 4.89 13.83 10.11
C ALA A 32 6.36 14.07 9.78
N ALA A 33 6.68 15.29 9.34
CA ALA A 33 8.03 15.64 8.94
C ALA A 33 9.03 15.58 10.13
N GLY A 34 8.52 15.81 11.35
CA GLY A 34 9.24 15.64 12.61
C GLY A 34 10.28 16.73 12.90
N GLY A 35 10.33 17.17 14.16
CA GLY A 35 11.25 18.21 14.65
C GLY A 35 10.56 19.53 14.99
N SER A 36 11.11 20.26 15.95
CA SER A 36 10.73 21.64 16.23
C SER A 36 11.51 22.59 15.32
N GLY A 37 10.82 23.31 14.45
CA GLY A 37 11.41 24.35 13.60
C GLY A 37 11.07 24.24 12.11
N THR A 38 11.69 25.11 11.32
CA THR A 38 11.44 25.24 9.88
C THR A 38 12.18 24.16 9.09
N ILE A 39 11.49 23.52 8.14
CA ILE A 39 12.08 22.58 7.18
C ILE A 39 12.31 23.35 5.87
N GLY A 40 13.58 23.59 5.54
CA GLY A 40 14.01 24.45 4.45
C GLY A 40 14.97 25.55 4.94
N PRO A 41 15.32 26.53 4.09
CA PRO A 41 14.83 26.75 2.73
C PRO A 41 15.45 25.77 1.72
N PHE A 42 14.70 25.41 0.69
CA PHE A 42 15.18 24.61 -0.43
C PHE A 42 15.30 25.48 -1.68
N THR A 43 16.43 25.41 -2.37
CA THR A 43 16.71 26.19 -3.59
C THR A 43 16.42 25.40 -4.88
N LYS A 44 16.11 24.11 -4.74
CA LYS A 44 15.77 23.17 -5.80
C LYS A 44 14.81 22.12 -5.27
N ASP A 45 14.16 21.39 -6.17
CA ASP A 45 13.28 20.28 -5.82
C ASP A 45 14.01 19.28 -4.92
N THR A 46 13.45 19.08 -3.72
CA THR A 46 14.05 18.26 -2.67
C THR A 46 12.99 17.30 -2.15
N THR A 47 13.25 15.99 -2.25
CA THR A 47 12.40 14.96 -1.65
C THR A 47 12.53 15.02 -0.14
N LEU A 48 11.40 15.23 0.55
CA LEU A 48 11.36 15.20 2.00
C LEU A 48 11.21 13.77 2.50
N ILE A 49 12.19 13.30 3.27
CA ILE A 49 12.07 12.05 4.02
C ILE A 49 11.40 12.37 5.35
N TYR A 50 10.19 11.84 5.55
CA TYR A 50 9.44 12.01 6.80
C TYR A 50 10.12 11.22 7.93
N LYS A 51 10.51 11.93 8.99
CA LYS A 51 11.14 11.30 10.17
C LYS A 51 10.18 10.44 10.98
N THR A 52 8.89 10.74 10.92
CA THR A 52 7.86 10.02 11.68
C THR A 52 6.83 9.45 10.72
N VAL A 53 6.83 8.14 10.54
CA VAL A 53 5.78 7.41 9.82
C VAL A 53 4.78 6.90 10.85
N ILE A 54 3.54 7.38 10.79
CA ILE A 54 2.47 7.04 11.73
C ILE A 54 1.73 5.79 11.26
N THR A 55 1.50 5.65 9.96
CA THR A 55 0.84 4.48 9.37
C THR A 55 1.33 4.27 7.93
N ASN A 56 1.60 3.03 7.53
CA ASN A 56 2.00 2.64 6.17
C ASN A 56 1.40 1.27 5.80
N ILE A 57 0.07 1.17 5.83
CA ILE A 57 -0.64 -0.05 5.43
C ILE A 57 -0.57 -0.16 3.90
N GLY A 58 -0.25 -1.34 3.39
CA GLY A 58 -0.04 -1.57 1.96
C GLY A 58 1.36 -1.23 1.47
N GLY A 59 2.28 -0.79 2.35
CA GLY A 59 3.71 -0.66 2.03
C GLY A 59 4.03 0.42 0.98
N ALA A 60 3.18 1.42 0.84
CA ALA A 60 3.31 2.44 -0.20
C ALA A 60 4.46 3.42 0.05
N TYR A 61 4.83 3.69 1.30
CA TYR A 61 5.92 4.62 1.60
C TYR A 61 7.25 3.91 1.88
N ASP A 62 8.31 4.40 1.26
CA ASP A 62 9.70 4.00 1.54
C ASP A 62 10.39 5.09 2.38
N SER A 63 10.76 4.76 3.63
CA SER A 63 11.42 5.68 4.55
C SER A 63 12.91 5.91 4.24
N VAL A 64 13.50 5.14 3.34
CA VAL A 64 14.88 5.30 2.88
C VAL A 64 14.94 6.26 1.71
N THR A 65 14.01 6.13 0.75
CA THR A 65 14.02 6.94 -0.48
C THR A 65 13.11 8.16 -0.40
N GLY A 66 11.98 8.08 0.31
CA GLY A 66 11.02 9.17 0.52
C GLY A 66 9.79 9.19 -0.40
N PRO A 67 9.79 8.65 -1.63
CA PRO A 67 8.58 8.55 -2.43
C PRO A 67 7.49 7.66 -1.81
N ILE A 68 6.24 8.02 -2.08
CA ILE A 68 5.06 7.20 -1.84
C ILE A 68 4.65 6.58 -3.18
N HIS A 69 4.54 5.26 -3.22
CA HIS A 69 4.16 4.44 -4.37
C HIS A 69 2.75 3.87 -4.15
N PHE A 70 1.76 4.42 -4.83
CA PHE A 70 0.42 3.84 -4.87
C PHE A 70 0.36 2.86 -6.05
N THR A 71 0.57 1.57 -5.80
CA THR A 71 0.31 0.53 -6.81
C THR A 71 -1.16 0.10 -6.73
N ARG A 72 -1.82 0.08 -7.90
CA ARG A 72 -3.21 -0.32 -8.09
C ARG A 72 -3.30 -1.81 -8.42
#